data_AF-F3Z0R5-F1
#
_entry.id   AF-F3Z0R5-F1
#
_cell.length_a   1.000
_cell.length_b   1.000
_cell.length_c   1.000
_cell.angle_alpha   90.00
_cell.angle_beta   90.00
_cell.angle_gamma   90.00
#
_symmetry.space_group_name_H-M   'P 1'
#
loop_
_entity.id
_entity.type
_entity.pdbx_description
1 polymer ?
#
loop_
_entity_poly.entity_id
_entity_poly.type
_entity_poly.pdbx_seq_one_letter_code
_entity_poly.pdbx_strand_id
1 'polypeptide(L)'
;MTSEQTIAADLQAFLESWAAQGGGAARKALQMILTRIDFLGDTEIQYLARPGISHSLRVRRLDQSVRPLFLLMDVVGEDPAERWLSVCFYGETVSDPQELGDFVPGGLLGEDGLCFDVDGTNLELLEYVARRVEEAHLAAA
;
A
#
# COMPACT_ATOMS: atom_id res chain seq x y z
N MET A 1 -2.24 -24.82 -9.82
CA MET A 1 -1.69 -23.56 -9.26
C MET A 1 -2.52 -23.26 -8.03
N THR A 2 -1.89 -23.09 -6.87
CA THR A 2 -2.61 -22.73 -5.64
C THR A 2 -3.03 -21.26 -5.71
N SER A 3 -4.06 -20.87 -4.95
CA SER A 3 -4.59 -19.49 -4.96
C SER A 3 -3.51 -18.43 -4.67
N GLU A 4 -2.53 -18.75 -3.82
CA GLU A 4 -1.40 -17.87 -3.49
C GLU A 4 -0.46 -17.62 -4.68
N GLN A 5 -0.21 -18.65 -5.50
CA GLN A 5 0.63 -18.52 -6.71
C GLN A 5 -0.04 -17.66 -7.79
N THR A 6 -1.37 -17.69 -7.86
CA THR A 6 -2.14 -16.85 -8.78
C THR A 6 -2.12 -15.39 -8.34
N ILE A 7 -2.26 -15.09 -7.04
CA ILE A 7 -2.22 -13.72 -6.51
C ILE A 7 -0.89 -13.03 -6.79
N ALA A 8 0.24 -13.72 -6.57
CA ALA A 8 1.56 -13.18 -6.88
C ALA A 8 1.75 -12.91 -8.39
N ALA A 9 1.25 -13.82 -9.25
CA ALA A 9 1.31 -13.66 -10.70
C ALA A 9 0.43 -12.49 -11.19
N ASP A 10 -0.75 -12.30 -10.61
CA ASP A 10 -1.68 -11.22 -10.99
C ASP A 10 -1.13 -9.84 -10.61
N LEU A 11 -0.52 -9.71 -9.43
CA LEU A 11 0.18 -8.49 -9.03
C LEU A 11 1.34 -8.19 -9.97
N GLN A 12 2.17 -9.19 -10.27
CA GLN A 12 3.30 -9.04 -11.18
C GLN A 12 2.85 -8.60 -12.57
N ALA A 13 1.81 -9.24 -13.12
CA ALA A 13 1.25 -8.88 -14.42
C ALA A 13 0.72 -7.44 -14.45
N PHE A 14 0.07 -6.99 -13.39
CA PHE A 14 -0.35 -5.60 -13.24
C PHE A 14 0.85 -4.64 -13.24
N LEU A 15 1.87 -4.93 -12.42
CA LEU A 15 3.07 -4.10 -12.35
C LEU A 15 3.79 -4.08 -13.71
N GLU A 16 3.93 -5.17 -14.43
CA GLU A 16 4.57 -5.17 -15.75
C GLU A 16 3.77 -4.37 -16.79
N SER A 17 2.45 -4.57 -16.83
CA SER A 17 1.54 -3.85 -17.72
C SER A 17 1.59 -2.34 -17.48
N TRP A 18 1.55 -1.92 -16.21
CA TRP A 18 1.66 -0.52 -15.85
C TRP A 18 3.03 0.08 -16.24
N ALA A 19 4.09 -0.73 -16.26
CA ALA A 19 5.42 -0.29 -16.68
C ALA A 19 5.46 0.01 -18.17
N ALA A 20 4.94 -0.93 -18.97
CA ALA A 20 4.92 -0.87 -20.42
C ALA A 20 4.10 0.32 -20.94
N GLN A 21 3.12 0.78 -20.16
CA GLN A 21 2.27 1.93 -20.46
C GLN A 21 2.90 3.28 -20.06
N GLY A 22 4.18 3.28 -19.67
CA GLY A 22 4.91 4.51 -19.31
C GLY A 22 4.67 4.99 -17.88
N GLY A 23 4.28 4.08 -16.97
CA GLY A 23 3.82 4.36 -15.61
C GLY A 23 4.53 5.51 -14.89
N GLY A 24 3.74 6.32 -14.19
CA GLY A 24 4.16 7.61 -13.62
C GLY A 24 4.84 7.54 -12.24
N ALA A 25 4.83 8.68 -11.54
CA ALA A 25 5.43 8.83 -10.22
C ALA A 25 4.85 7.84 -9.19
N ALA A 26 3.52 7.64 -9.18
CA ALA A 26 2.84 6.70 -8.28
C ALA A 26 3.34 5.26 -8.39
N ARG A 27 3.74 4.81 -9.58
CA ARG A 27 4.35 3.50 -9.78
C ARG A 27 5.70 3.39 -9.05
N LYS A 28 6.54 4.43 -9.16
CA LYS A 28 7.84 4.47 -8.48
C LYS A 28 7.65 4.48 -6.96
N ALA A 29 6.69 5.27 -6.48
CA ALA A 29 6.30 5.28 -5.07
C ALA A 29 5.93 3.88 -4.57
N LEU A 30 5.02 3.20 -5.29
CA LEU A 30 4.59 1.85 -4.94
C LEU A 30 5.78 0.89 -4.89
N GLN A 31 6.68 0.94 -5.88
CA GLN A 31 7.85 0.06 -5.94
C GLN A 31 8.81 0.29 -4.76
N MET A 32 9.01 1.55 -4.36
CA MET A 32 9.84 1.89 -3.19
C MET A 32 9.22 1.37 -1.88
N ILE A 33 7.91 1.50 -1.72
CA ILE A 33 7.20 1.00 -0.54
C ILE A 33 7.22 -0.53 -0.51
N LEU A 34 6.98 -1.20 -1.65
CA LEU A 34 7.11 -2.66 -1.76
C LEU A 34 8.51 -3.13 -1.39
N THR A 35 9.55 -2.44 -1.86
CA THR A 35 10.94 -2.75 -1.48
C THR A 35 11.14 -2.61 0.03
N ARG A 36 10.57 -1.58 0.67
CA ARG A 36 10.63 -1.43 2.14
C ARG A 36 9.92 -2.57 2.86
N ILE A 37 8.76 -3.01 2.37
CA ILE A 37 8.01 -4.16 2.92
C ILE A 37 8.86 -5.43 2.81
N ASP A 38 9.48 -5.68 1.66
CA ASP A 38 10.34 -6.86 1.46
C ASP A 38 11.53 -6.88 2.46
N PHE A 39 12.08 -5.70 2.80
CA PHE A 39 13.15 -5.59 3.81
C PHE A 39 12.69 -5.89 5.24
N LEU A 40 11.40 -5.71 5.56
CA LEU A 40 10.87 -6.03 6.88
C LEU A 40 10.80 -7.54 7.14
N GLY A 41 10.63 -8.33 6.07
CA GLY A 41 10.43 -9.78 6.17
C GLY A 41 9.08 -10.13 6.80
N ASP A 42 8.79 -11.43 6.92
CA ASP A 42 7.59 -11.96 7.59
C ASP A 42 6.25 -11.30 7.17
N THR A 43 6.15 -10.86 5.92
CA THR A 43 4.96 -10.21 5.35
C THR A 43 4.35 -11.01 4.21
N GLU A 44 3.03 -10.95 4.08
CA GLU A 44 2.29 -11.41 2.91
C GLU A 44 1.52 -10.25 2.28
N ILE A 45 1.45 -10.24 0.95
CA ILE A 45 0.67 -9.27 0.17
C ILE A 45 -0.51 -9.99 -0.49
N GLN A 46 -1.72 -9.59 -0.14
CA GLN A 46 -2.93 -9.96 -0.85
C GLN A 46 -3.30 -8.89 -1.87
N TYR A 47 -3.30 -9.25 -3.14
CA TYR A 47 -3.68 -8.35 -4.24
C TYR A 47 -5.14 -8.53 -4.64
N LEU A 48 -5.88 -7.43 -4.77
CA LEU A 48 -7.27 -7.39 -5.21
C LEU A 48 -7.45 -6.32 -6.28
N ALA A 49 -7.67 -6.74 -7.52
CA ALA A 49 -8.06 -5.84 -8.59
C ALA A 49 -9.58 -5.61 -8.59
N ARG A 50 -9.99 -4.35 -8.66
CA ARG A 50 -11.37 -3.92 -8.91
C ARG A 50 -11.37 -3.16 -10.25
N PRO A 51 -11.66 -3.84 -11.38
CA PRO A 51 -11.59 -3.23 -12.71
C PRO A 51 -12.37 -1.92 -12.79
N GLY A 52 -11.73 -0.86 -13.30
CA GLY A 52 -12.30 0.49 -13.40
C GLY A 52 -12.34 1.29 -12.09
N ILE A 53 -11.88 0.71 -10.97
CA ILE A 53 -11.94 1.35 -9.64
C ILE A 53 -10.53 1.49 -9.05
N SER A 54 -9.90 0.38 -8.66
CA SER A 54 -8.57 0.40 -8.07
C SER A 54 -7.88 -0.96 -8.10
N HIS A 55 -6.58 -0.94 -7.84
CA HIS A 55 -5.75 -2.10 -7.58
C HIS A 55 -5.28 -2.03 -6.12
N SER A 56 -5.88 -2.85 -5.26
CA SER A 56 -5.60 -2.86 -3.82
C SER A 56 -4.53 -3.90 -3.48
N LEU A 57 -3.56 -3.51 -2.66
CA LEU A 57 -2.57 -4.38 -2.05
C LEU A 57 -2.75 -4.31 -0.54
N ARG A 58 -3.14 -5.43 0.07
CA ARG A 58 -3.31 -5.58 1.51
C ARG A 58 -2.11 -6.31 2.07
N VAL A 59 -1.37 -5.66 2.96
CA VAL A 59 -0.14 -6.18 3.52
C VAL A 59 -0.40 -6.59 4.96
N ARG A 60 -0.06 -7.83 5.29
CA ARG A 60 -0.17 -8.38 6.65
C ARG A 60 1.16 -8.99 7.07
N ARG A 61 1.37 -9.12 8.39
CA ARG A 61 2.42 -10.01 8.88
C ARG A 61 1.96 -11.47 8.87
N LEU A 62 2.93 -12.38 8.86
CA LEU A 62 2.67 -13.82 8.93
C LEU A 62 2.20 -14.26 10.32
N ASP A 63 2.63 -13.59 11.39
CA ASP A 63 2.28 -13.85 12.78
C ASP A 63 1.10 -13.01 13.31
N GLN A 64 0.63 -12.04 12.52
CA GLN A 64 -0.50 -11.18 12.87
C GLN A 64 -1.81 -11.99 13.00
N SER A 65 -2.54 -11.77 14.10
CA SER A 65 -3.77 -12.53 14.42
C SER A 65 -5.02 -11.67 14.69
N VAL A 66 -4.86 -10.37 14.98
CA VAL A 66 -5.97 -9.49 15.38
C VAL A 66 -6.68 -8.88 14.17
N ARG A 67 -5.92 -8.27 13.27
CA ARG A 67 -6.41 -7.61 12.05
C ARG A 67 -6.05 -8.43 10.81
N PRO A 68 -6.76 -8.27 9.69
CA PRO A 68 -6.43 -9.00 8.45
C PRO A 68 -5.25 -8.39 7.66
N LEU A 69 -4.84 -7.16 7.97
CA LEU A 69 -3.73 -6.41 7.36
C LEU A 69 -3.20 -5.37 8.37
N PHE A 70 -2.03 -4.79 8.13
CA PHE A 70 -1.55 -3.60 8.85
C PHE A 70 -1.41 -2.37 7.93
N LEU A 71 -1.38 -2.61 6.62
CA LEU A 71 -1.24 -1.59 5.59
C LEU A 71 -2.12 -1.94 4.38
N LEU A 72 -2.86 -0.95 3.87
CA LEU A 72 -3.58 -1.02 2.60
C LEU A 72 -2.97 0.00 1.64
N MET A 73 -2.56 -0.44 0.47
CA MET A 73 -2.19 0.45 -0.63
C MET A 73 -3.22 0.31 -1.75
N ASP A 74 -3.74 1.43 -2.25
CA ASP A 74 -4.69 1.46 -3.35
C ASP A 74 -4.09 2.28 -4.50
N VAL A 75 -3.88 1.64 -5.65
CA VAL A 75 -3.59 2.36 -6.90
C VAL A 75 -4.93 2.68 -7.56
N VAL A 76 -5.25 3.95 -7.67
CA VAL A 76 -6.56 4.43 -8.14
C VAL A 76 -6.40 5.18 -9.47
N GLY A 77 -7.37 5.00 -10.36
CA GLY A 77 -7.42 5.66 -11.66
C GLY A 77 -7.34 4.69 -12.84
N GLU A 78 -8.09 5.01 -13.89
CA GLU A 78 -8.16 4.20 -15.11
C GLU A 78 -6.97 4.46 -16.04
N ASP A 79 -6.57 5.73 -16.19
CA ASP A 79 -5.41 6.13 -17.00
C ASP A 79 -4.10 5.75 -16.28
N PRO A 80 -3.29 4.84 -16.85
CA PRO A 80 -2.00 4.45 -16.29
C PRO A 80 -1.04 5.62 -16.00
N ALA A 81 -1.12 6.72 -16.75
CA ALA A 81 -0.27 7.89 -16.55
C ALA A 81 -0.74 8.79 -15.40
N GLU A 82 -2.05 8.81 -15.11
CA GLU A 82 -2.66 9.66 -14.09
C GLU A 82 -3.02 8.90 -12.80
N ARG A 83 -2.76 7.59 -12.76
CA ARG A 83 -2.90 6.78 -11.54
C ARG A 83 -2.17 7.43 -10.37
N TRP A 84 -2.85 7.47 -9.23
CA TRP A 84 -2.30 7.90 -7.96
C TRP A 84 -2.30 6.75 -6.94
N LEU A 85 -1.53 6.91 -5.87
CA LEU A 85 -1.33 5.89 -4.85
C LEU A 85 -1.83 6.41 -3.50
N SER A 86 -2.84 5.74 -2.94
CA SER A 86 -3.24 5.90 -1.55
C SER A 86 -2.55 4.87 -0.67
N VAL A 87 -2.04 5.27 0.48
CA VAL A 87 -1.43 4.38 1.48
C VAL A 87 -2.10 4.61 2.82
N CYS A 88 -2.87 3.64 3.28
CA CYS A 88 -3.69 3.73 4.49
C CYS A 88 -3.23 2.76 5.57
N PHE A 89 -3.15 3.29 6.79
CA PHE A 89 -2.85 2.57 8.03
C PHE A 89 -4.03 2.67 8.99
N TYR A 90 -4.07 1.82 10.01
CA TYR A 90 -4.97 2.04 11.14
C TYR A 90 -4.47 3.24 11.93
N GLY A 91 -5.33 4.21 12.21
CA GLY A 91 -4.92 5.51 12.77
C GLY A 91 -4.14 5.42 14.09
N GLU A 92 -4.41 4.40 14.91
CA GLU A 92 -3.72 4.17 16.18
C GLU A 92 -2.36 3.45 16.05
N THR A 93 -2.05 2.88 14.88
CA THR A 93 -0.83 2.06 14.67
C THR A 93 0.37 2.86 14.19
N VAL A 94 0.16 4.12 13.80
CA VAL A 94 1.19 5.00 13.25
C VAL A 94 1.06 6.40 13.82
N SER A 95 2.18 7.11 13.89
CA SER A 95 2.23 8.51 14.27
C SER A 95 2.18 9.42 13.05
N ASP A 96 1.57 10.61 13.19
CA ASP A 96 1.59 11.63 12.15
C ASP A 96 1.94 13.03 12.70
N PRO A 97 3.16 13.23 13.21
CA PRO A 97 3.56 14.51 13.81
C PRO A 97 3.61 15.68 12.82
N GLN A 98 3.66 15.41 11.51
CA GLN A 98 3.66 16.44 10.47
C GLN A 98 2.27 16.69 9.88
N GLU A 99 1.25 15.97 10.35
CA GLU A 99 -0.15 16.09 9.87
C GLU A 99 -0.24 15.98 8.34
N LEU A 100 0.53 15.05 7.76
CA LEU A 100 0.59 14.83 6.31
C LEU A 100 -0.44 13.81 5.83
N GLY A 101 -1.04 13.05 6.74
CA GLY A 101 -2.06 12.06 6.44
C GLY A 101 -3.46 12.64 6.68
N ASP A 102 -4.40 12.16 5.88
CA ASP A 102 -5.82 12.42 6.07
C ASP A 102 -6.40 11.41 7.06
N PHE A 103 -7.01 11.92 8.12
CA PHE A 103 -7.78 11.09 9.06
C PHE A 103 -9.13 10.74 8.43
N VAL A 104 -9.40 9.44 8.28
CA VAL A 104 -10.60 8.92 7.62
C VAL A 104 -11.37 8.02 8.60
N PRO A 105 -12.45 8.51 9.24
CA PRO A 105 -13.27 7.70 10.14
C PRO A 105 -13.83 6.47 9.43
N GLY A 106 -13.63 5.27 10.00
CA GLY A 106 -14.02 4.00 9.37
C GLY A 106 -13.33 3.69 8.03
N GLY A 107 -12.27 4.44 7.68
CA GLY A 107 -11.61 4.40 6.38
C GLY A 107 -10.84 3.11 6.07
N LEU A 108 -10.51 2.30 7.08
CA LEU A 108 -9.78 1.06 6.89
C LEU A 108 -10.55 -0.13 7.48
N LEU A 109 -11.27 -0.83 6.59
CA LEU A 109 -12.09 -2.01 6.94
C LEU A 109 -13.11 -1.74 8.08
N GLY A 110 -13.63 -0.51 8.16
CA GLY A 110 -14.60 -0.10 9.18
C GLY A 110 -13.98 0.46 10.46
N GLU A 111 -12.65 0.49 10.56
CA GLU A 111 -11.90 1.18 11.61
C GLU A 111 -11.31 2.49 11.11
N ASP A 112 -10.95 3.39 12.03
CA ASP A 112 -10.38 4.69 11.69
C ASP A 112 -9.02 4.52 11.00
N GLY A 113 -8.91 5.17 9.85
CA GLY A 113 -7.73 5.13 8.99
C GLY A 113 -6.95 6.43 9.02
N LEU A 114 -5.65 6.32 8.80
CA LEU A 114 -4.80 7.43 8.41
C LEU A 114 -4.25 7.13 7.01
N CYS A 115 -4.65 7.93 6.02
CA CYS A 115 -4.36 7.70 4.61
C CYS A 115 -3.47 8.80 4.05
N PHE A 116 -2.51 8.41 3.20
CA PHE A 116 -1.60 9.33 2.54
C PHE A 116 -1.77 9.22 1.03
N ASP A 117 -2.01 10.36 0.38
CA ASP A 117 -1.92 10.48 -1.08
C ASP A 117 -0.46 10.66 -1.47
N VAL A 118 0.15 9.58 -1.94
CA VAL A 118 1.60 9.53 -2.15
C VAL A 118 1.97 10.04 -3.54
N ASP A 119 2.58 11.22 -3.57
CA ASP A 119 3.28 11.73 -4.74
C ASP A 119 4.68 11.09 -4.85
N GLY A 120 4.87 10.26 -5.87
CA GLY A 120 6.16 9.60 -6.11
C GLY A 120 7.30 10.50 -6.58
N THR A 121 7.07 11.80 -6.77
CA THR A 121 8.12 12.81 -6.97
C THR A 121 8.58 13.45 -5.66
N ASN A 122 7.78 13.33 -4.60
CA ASN A 122 8.08 13.87 -3.28
C ASN A 122 8.83 12.84 -2.44
N LEU A 123 10.16 12.88 -2.50
CA LEU A 123 11.03 11.96 -1.75
C LEU A 123 10.89 12.09 -0.23
N GLU A 124 10.59 13.29 0.28
CA GLU A 124 10.40 13.52 1.72
C GLU A 124 9.12 12.83 2.21
N LEU A 125 8.02 12.96 1.46
CA LEU A 125 6.77 12.24 1.75
C LEU A 125 6.97 10.73 1.62
N LEU A 126 7.71 10.25 0.63
CA LEU A 126 7.99 8.82 0.48
C LEU A 126 8.74 8.25 1.68
N GLU A 127 9.80 8.93 2.14
CA GLU A 127 10.54 8.50 3.34
C GLU A 127 9.69 8.67 4.61
N TYR A 128 8.80 9.64 4.63
CA TYR A 128 7.82 9.80 5.70
C TYR A 128 6.88 8.60 5.75
N VAL A 129 6.24 8.24 4.64
CA VAL A 129 5.33 7.10 4.58
C VAL A 129 6.07 5.78 4.83
N ALA A 130 7.29 5.61 4.34
CA ALA A 130 8.10 4.42 4.60
C ALA A 130 8.32 4.17 6.11
N ARG A 131 8.55 5.22 6.91
CA ARG A 131 8.64 5.10 8.37
C ARG A 131 7.31 4.67 9.01
N ARG A 132 6.17 5.09 8.47
CA ARG A 132 4.84 4.66 8.92
C ARG A 132 4.57 3.19 8.59
N VAL A 133 5.11 2.68 7.48
CA VAL A 133 5.11 1.24 7.18
C VAL A 133 5.83 0.46 8.28
N GLU A 134 6.99 0.93 8.74
CA GLU A 134 7.74 0.28 9.82
C GLU A 134 6.99 0.33 11.16
N GLU A 135 6.42 1.49 11.52
CA GLU A 135 5.59 1.66 12.72
C GLU A 135 4.39 0.69 12.72
N ALA A 136 3.63 0.65 11.61
CA ALA A 136 2.48 -0.22 11.46
C ALA A 136 2.87 -1.71 11.49
N HIS A 137 3.99 -2.08 10.87
CA HIS A 137 4.51 -3.44 10.91
C HIS A 137 4.89 -3.85 12.35
N LEU A 138 5.57 -2.98 13.10
CA LEU A 138 5.91 -3.25 14.50
C LEU A 138 4.66 -3.37 15.39
N ALA A 139 3.65 -2.52 15.17
CA ALA A 139 2.39 -2.55 15.91
C ALA A 139 1.53 -3.79 15.61
N ALA A 140 1.76 -4.44 14.48
CA ALA A 140 1.02 -5.62 14.04
C ALA A 140 1.58 -6.97 14.54
N ALA A 141 2.70 -6.95 15.29
CA ALA A 141 3.31 -8.10 15.94
C ALA A 141 2.41 -8.75 17.00
#